data_AF-A0A9N9GJN7-F1
#
_entry.id   AF-A0A9N9GJN7-F1
#
_cell.length_a   1.000
_cell.length_b   1.000
_cell.length_c   1.000
_cell.angle_alpha   90.00
_cell.angle_beta   90.00
_cell.angle_gamma   90.00
#
_symmetry.space_group_name_H-M   'P 1'
#
loop_
_entity.id
_entity.type
_entity.pdbx_description
1 polymer ?
#
loop_
_entity_poly.entity_id
_entity_poly.type
_entity_poly.pdbx_seq_one_letter_code
_entity_poly.pdbx_strand_id
1 'polypeptide(L)'
;KGEKNELEPLLPDYLKDSLLDRYNRKLRDPIPIPTCWNVNDCSSDLKIDDNLCSVRYKGNRKAAAVRANDYIPEETGVYYFEVDVIEGGVTDDGRREYS
;
A
#
# COMPACT_ATOMS: atom_id res chain seq x y z
N LYS A 1 9.06 -23.89 18.55
CA LYS A 1 9.73 -23.61 17.26
C LYS A 1 8.73 -22.74 16.50
N GLY A 2 8.87 -21.42 16.57
CA GLY A 2 7.85 -20.49 16.09
C GLY A 2 7.77 -20.54 14.57
N GLU A 3 6.58 -20.79 14.04
CA GLU A 3 6.27 -20.61 12.64
C GLU A 3 6.50 -19.13 12.33
N LYS A 4 7.47 -18.85 11.47
CA LYS A 4 7.52 -17.55 10.83
C LYS A 4 6.30 -17.50 9.92
N ASN A 5 5.24 -16.84 10.39
CA ASN A 5 4.21 -16.31 9.50
C ASN A 5 4.86 -15.18 8.70
N GLU A 6 5.78 -15.54 7.79
CA GLU A 6 6.13 -14.68 6.67
C GLU A 6 4.83 -14.59 5.87
N LEU A 7 4.06 -13.54 6.14
CA LEU A 7 2.94 -13.14 5.30
C LEU A 7 3.52 -13.08 3.89
N GLU A 8 3.11 -14.01 3.03
CA GLU A 8 3.55 -13.95 1.64
C GLU A 8 3.26 -12.54 1.14
N PRO A 9 4.24 -11.85 0.55
CA PRO A 9 4.03 -10.50 0.08
C PRO A 9 2.80 -10.54 -0.83
N LEU A 10 1.81 -9.69 -0.51
CA LEU A 10 0.58 -9.54 -1.26
C LEU A 10 0.92 -8.96 -2.63
N LEU A 11 1.48 -9.79 -3.50
CA LEU A 11 1.82 -9.41 -4.85
C LEU A 11 0.51 -9.38 -5.63
N PRO A 12 0.13 -8.23 -6.21
CA PRO A 12 -1.04 -8.14 -7.06
C PRO A 12 -1.02 -9.22 -8.15
N ASP A 13 -2.18 -9.75 -8.51
CA ASP A 13 -2.28 -10.88 -9.45
C ASP A 13 -1.57 -10.61 -10.79
N TYR A 14 -1.57 -9.37 -11.27
CA TYR A 14 -0.91 -8.97 -12.50
C TYR A 14 0.63 -8.92 -12.41
N LEU A 15 1.19 -8.89 -11.19
CA LEU A 15 2.63 -8.97 -10.96
C LEU A 15 3.11 -10.40 -10.72
N LYS A 16 2.19 -11.35 -10.47
CA LYS A 16 2.55 -12.77 -10.37
C LYS A 16 3.13 -13.25 -11.70
N ASP A 17 4.23 -13.99 -11.61
CA ASP A 17 5.03 -14.50 -12.72
C ASP A 17 5.64 -13.42 -13.65
N SER A 18 5.61 -12.15 -13.24
CA SER A 18 6.36 -11.07 -13.87
C SER A 18 7.88 -11.36 -13.87
N LEU A 19 8.65 -10.59 -14.64
CA LEU A 19 10.11 -10.72 -14.64
C LEU A 19 10.69 -10.46 -13.24
N LEU A 20 10.14 -9.48 -12.52
CA LEU A 20 10.55 -9.15 -11.16
C LEU A 20 10.20 -10.27 -10.16
N ASP A 21 8.98 -10.80 -10.21
CA ASP A 21 8.56 -11.89 -9.34
C ASP A 21 9.39 -13.16 -9.57
N ARG A 22 9.58 -13.55 -10.84
CA ARG A 22 10.43 -14.70 -11.20
C ARG A 22 11.90 -14.51 -10.80
N TYR A 23 12.37 -13.27 -10.80
CA TYR A 23 13.70 -12.92 -10.33
C TYR A 23 13.79 -13.04 -8.80
N ASN A 24 12.87 -12.40 -8.08
CA ASN A 24 12.80 -12.39 -6.62
C ASN A 24 12.66 -13.80 -6.03
N ARG A 25 11.87 -14.70 -6.63
CA ARG A 25 11.73 -16.10 -6.18
C ARG A 25 13.04 -16.90 -6.17
N LYS A 26 14.06 -16.47 -6.91
CA LYS A 26 15.36 -17.17 -7.02
C LYS A 26 16.45 -16.54 -6.15
N LEU A 27 16.19 -15.37 -5.58
CA LEU A 27 17.18 -14.64 -4.79
C LEU A 27 17.14 -15.06 -3.32
N ARG A 28 18.33 -15.05 -2.73
CA ARG A 28 18.48 -15.18 -1.28
C ARG A 28 17.97 -13.94 -0.53
N ASP A 29 18.02 -12.79 -1.20
CA ASP A 29 17.55 -11.50 -0.72
C ASP A 29 16.71 -10.84 -1.84
N PRO A 30 15.38 -11.04 -1.84
CA PRO A 30 14.50 -10.48 -2.86
C PRO A 30 14.53 -8.94 -2.86
N ILE A 31 14.39 -8.33 -4.03
CA ILE A 31 14.25 -6.88 -4.13
C ILE A 31 12.91 -6.49 -3.46
N PRO A 32 12.93 -5.64 -2.41
CA PRO A 32 11.71 -5.21 -1.75
C PRO A 32 10.89 -4.35 -2.70
N ILE A 33 9.57 -4.54 -2.72
CA ILE A 33 8.66 -3.67 -3.47
C ILE A 33 7.47 -3.28 -2.59
N PRO A 34 6.88 -2.10 -2.82
CA PRO A 34 5.71 -1.69 -2.07
C PRO A 34 4.53 -2.59 -2.43
N THR A 35 3.91 -3.20 -1.41
CA THR A 35 2.77 -4.12 -1.54
C THR A 35 1.57 -3.70 -0.69
N CYS A 36 1.77 -2.86 0.32
CA CYS A 36 0.72 -2.36 1.20
C CYS A 36 1.10 -1.03 1.86
N TRP A 37 0.19 -0.45 2.64
CA TRP A 37 0.43 0.74 3.44
C TRP A 37 1.22 0.43 4.72
N ASN A 38 2.12 1.33 5.09
CA ASN A 38 2.93 1.19 6.30
C ASN A 38 2.22 1.77 7.52
N VAL A 39 1.76 0.90 8.43
CA VAL A 39 1.09 1.30 9.68
C VAL A 39 2.00 2.15 10.57
N ASN A 40 3.32 1.92 10.55
CA ASN A 40 4.28 2.65 11.37
C ASN A 40 4.65 4.01 10.76
N ASP A 41 4.39 4.20 9.47
CA ASP A 41 4.67 5.42 8.73
C ASP A 41 3.37 6.04 8.19
N CYS A 42 2.44 6.19 9.13
CA CYS A 42 1.07 6.61 8.89
C CYS A 42 0.69 7.70 9.89
N SER A 43 -0.02 8.73 9.40
CA SER A 43 -0.61 9.74 10.29
C SER A 43 -1.60 9.10 11.27
N SER A 44 -1.60 9.61 12.51
CA SER A 44 -2.58 9.22 13.55
C SER A 44 -4.04 9.44 13.15
N ASP A 45 -4.29 10.29 12.15
CA ASP A 45 -5.62 10.64 11.64
C ASP A 45 -6.13 9.66 10.57
N LEU A 46 -5.32 8.67 10.21
CA LEU A 46 -5.71 7.60 9.30
C LEU A 46 -5.90 6.29 10.08
N LYS A 47 -6.78 5.44 9.56
CA LYS A 47 -6.93 4.06 9.96
C LYS A 47 -6.67 3.18 8.74
N ILE A 48 -5.72 2.27 8.87
CA ILE A 48 -5.45 1.23 7.87
C ILE A 48 -6.23 -0.01 8.31
N ASP A 49 -6.96 -0.65 7.40
CA ASP A 49 -7.68 -1.90 7.71
C ASP A 49 -6.74 -3.11 7.69
N ASP A 50 -7.22 -4.26 8.15
CA ASP A 50 -6.40 -5.46 8.37
C ASP A 50 -5.78 -6.03 7.07
N ASN A 51 -6.34 -5.69 5.90
CA ASN A 51 -5.77 -6.05 4.60
C ASN A 51 -4.55 -5.21 4.21
N LEU A 52 -4.24 -4.16 4.99
CA LEU A 52 -3.17 -3.19 4.78
C LEU A 52 -3.23 -2.38 3.48
N CYS A 53 -4.28 -2.52 2.67
CA CYS A 53 -4.45 -1.81 1.39
C CYS A 53 -5.61 -0.80 1.42
N SER A 54 -6.50 -0.89 2.41
CA SER A 54 -7.58 0.09 2.61
C SER A 54 -7.20 1.12 3.67
N VAL A 55 -7.46 2.39 3.38
CA VAL A 55 -7.22 3.51 4.30
C VAL A 55 -8.48 4.35 4.48
N ARG A 56 -8.77 4.73 5.72
CA ARG A 56 -9.88 5.61 6.08
C ARG A 56 -9.40 6.81 6.87
N TYR A 57 -9.91 7.98 6.52
CA TYR A 57 -9.72 9.19 7.31
C TYR A 57 -10.60 9.17 8.58
N LYS A 58 -10.01 9.47 9.73
CA LYS A 58 -10.69 9.55 11.05
C LYS A 58 -10.30 10.81 11.84
N GLY A 59 -9.61 11.74 11.20
CA GLY A 59 -9.09 12.96 11.83
C GLY A 59 -10.02 14.16 11.73
N ASN A 60 -9.59 15.25 12.36
CA ASN A 60 -10.23 16.57 12.25
C ASN A 60 -9.29 17.62 11.59
N ARG A 61 -8.11 17.20 11.13
CA ARG A 61 -7.17 18.06 10.39
C ARG A 61 -7.64 18.23 8.93
N LYS A 62 -6.94 19.10 8.18
CA LYS A 62 -7.21 19.31 6.75
C LYS A 62 -6.56 18.26 5.85
N ALA A 63 -5.56 17.55 6.35
CA ALA A 63 -4.80 16.59 5.58
C ALA A 63 -4.16 15.55 6.49
N ALA A 64 -4.01 14.34 5.96
CA ALA A 64 -3.25 13.25 6.54
C ALA A 64 -2.66 12.40 5.41
N ALA A 65 -1.55 11.71 5.68
CA ALA A 65 -0.85 10.90 4.69
C ALA A 65 -0.32 9.61 5.32
N VAL A 66 -0.07 8.63 4.47
CA VAL A 66 0.57 7.36 4.78
C VAL A 66 1.54 7.01 3.64
N ARG A 67 2.67 6.40 3.97
CA ARG A 67 3.60 5.85 2.98
C ARG A 67 3.40 4.34 2.82
N ALA A 68 3.84 3.79 1.70
CA ALA A 68 3.88 2.35 1.51
C ALA A 68 4.95 1.69 2.42
N ASN A 69 4.88 0.38 2.58
CA ASN A 69 5.81 -0.41 3.42
C ASN A 69 7.26 -0.38 2.95
N ASP A 70 7.47 -0.19 1.65
CA ASP A 70 8.79 -0.17 1.02
C ASP A 70 8.89 0.97 0.00
N TYR A 71 10.12 1.25 -0.42
CA TYR A 71 10.42 2.21 -1.49
C TYR A 71 10.21 1.57 -2.87
N ILE A 72 10.14 2.40 -3.92
CA ILE A 72 10.15 1.93 -5.31
C ILE A 72 11.62 1.73 -5.73
N PRO A 73 12.08 0.50 -6.03
CA PRO A 73 13.46 0.24 -6.44
C PRO A 73 13.75 0.79 -7.84
N GLU A 74 15.01 1.17 -8.07
CA GLU A 74 15.46 1.64 -9.39
C GLU A 74 15.43 0.53 -10.45
N GLU A 75 15.62 -0.72 -10.01
CA GLU A 75 15.62 -1.93 -10.81
C GLU A 75 14.26 -2.22 -11.45
N THR A 76 13.19 -1.60 -10.94
CA THR A 76 11.84 -1.77 -11.48
C THR A 76 11.73 -1.17 -12.89
N GLY A 77 12.51 -0.13 -13.19
CA GLY A 77 12.45 0.64 -14.45
C GLY A 77 11.14 1.45 -14.60
N VAL A 78 10.01 0.75 -14.61
CA VAL A 78 8.65 1.32 -14.59
C VAL A 78 7.87 0.70 -13.43
N TYR A 79 7.35 1.55 -12.55
CA TYR A 79 6.47 1.15 -11.44
C TYR A 79 5.06 1.68 -11.67
N TYR A 80 4.07 0.87 -11.32
CA TYR A 80 2.65 1.18 -11.52
C TYR A 80 1.85 0.79 -10.28
N PHE A 81 0.93 1.66 -9.86
CA PHE A 81 -0.05 1.39 -8.81
C PHE A 81 -1.34 2.15 -9.11
N GLU A 82 -2.45 1.64 -8.61
CA GLU A 82 -3.78 2.24 -8.72
C GLU A 82 -4.37 2.44 -7.32
N VAL A 83 -5.31 3.37 -7.20
CA VAL A 83 -6.07 3.62 -5.98
C VAL A 83 -7.54 3.77 -6.34
N ASP A 84 -8.39 2.97 -5.71
CA ASP A 84 -9.83 3.12 -5.80
C ASP A 84 -10.35 4.05 -4.70
N VAL A 85 -11.16 5.04 -5.09
CA VAL A 85 -11.86 5.92 -4.13
C VAL A 85 -13.15 5.24 -3.70
N ILE A 86 -13.12 4.59 -2.53
CA ILE A 86 -14.26 3.82 -2.00
C ILE A 86 -15.37 4.74 -1.47
N GLU A 87 -15.01 5.82 -0.78
CA GLU A 87 -15.94 6.79 -0.21
C GLU A 87 -15.39 8.21 -0.42
N GLY A 88 -16.14 9.04 -1.15
CA GLY A 88 -15.84 10.46 -1.30
C GLY A 88 -16.29 11.26 -0.08
N GLY A 89 -15.46 12.20 0.35
CA GLY A 89 -15.79 13.11 1.46
C GLY A 89 -16.96 14.03 1.12
N VAL A 90 -17.53 14.67 2.14
CA VAL A 90 -18.46 15.79 1.95
C VAL A 90 -17.72 17.03 2.45
N THR A 91 -17.57 18.02 1.57
CA THR A 91 -17.04 19.34 1.93
C THR A 91 -17.87 20.01 3.02
N ASP A 92 -17.29 21.01 3.69
CA ASP A 92 -17.98 21.82 4.70
C ASP A 92 -19.27 22.50 4.17
N ASP A 93 -19.38 22.72 2.85
CA ASP A 93 -20.56 23.29 2.19
C ASP A 93 -21.62 22.25 1.74
N GLY A 94 -21.41 20.97 2.09
CA GLY A 94 -22.33 19.87 1.81
C GLY A 94 -22.18 19.25 0.41
N ARG A 95 -21.19 19.65 -0.39
CA ARG A 95 -20.92 19.01 -1.68
C ARG A 95 -20.09 17.75 -1.51
N ARG A 96 -20.47 16.69 -2.23
CA ARG A 96 -19.68 15.47 -2.31
C ARG A 96 -18.41 15.77 -3.12
N GLU A 97 -17.25 15.52 -2.51
CA GLU A 97 -15.98 15.46 -3.20
C GLU A 97 -15.90 14.11 -3.90
N TYR A 98 -16.09 14.12 -5.21
CA TYR A 98 -15.65 13.05 -6.08
C TYR A 98 -14.36 13.54 -6.71
N SER A 99 -13.23 13.06 -6.20
CA SER A 99 -11.94 13.19 -6.87
C SER A 99 -11.88 12.23 -8.06
#